data_AF-A0A345H0K4-F1
#
_entry.id   AF-A0A345H0K4-F1
#
_cell.length_a   1.000
_cell.length_b   1.000
_cell.length_c   1.000
_cell.angle_alpha   90.00
_cell.angle_beta   90.00
_cell.angle_gamma   90.00
#
_symmetry.space_group_name_H-M   'P 1'
#
loop_
_entity.id
_entity.type
_entity.pdbx_description
1 polymer ?
#
loop_
_entity_poly.entity_id
_entity_poly.type
_entity_poly.pdbx_seq_one_letter_code
_entity_poly.pdbx_strand_id
1 'polypeptide(L)'
;MYHLGDVGLASSGKLRKILDRLNGKIYLINGNHEKSAQACHTRFEWIKDYYELVVKDDEFERGEQLIVLFHYALREWNASHWGTYHLYGHSHGTLVDIDTSLSFDIGVDCHNFYPLSYEEVKTIMKTKNWKPPFEKGNR
;
A
#
# COMPACT_ATOMS: atom_id res chain seq x y z
N MET A 1 10.71 2.65 1.41
CA MET A 1 9.95 1.47 0.97
C MET A 1 8.87 1.18 2.01
N TYR A 2 7.62 1.02 1.59
CA TYR A 2 6.51 0.62 2.45
C TYR A 2 6.18 -0.84 2.17
N HIS A 3 6.28 -1.71 3.17
CA HIS A 3 5.82 -3.09 3.09
C HIS A 3 4.42 -3.20 3.69
N LEU A 4 3.47 -3.75 2.93
CA LEU A 4 2.08 -3.93 3.35
C LEU A 4 1.84 -5.33 3.90
N GLY A 5 2.60 -5.67 4.94
CA GLY A 5 2.49 -6.93 5.68
C GLY A 5 3.23 -8.10 5.05
N ASP A 6 3.27 -9.19 5.80
CA ASP A 6 3.78 -10.50 5.42
C ASP A 6 5.19 -10.45 4.80
N VAL A 7 6.08 -9.66 5.43
CA VAL A 7 7.45 -9.40 4.93
C VAL A 7 8.26 -10.69 4.76
N GLY A 8 7.99 -11.71 5.58
CA GLY A 8 8.55 -13.04 5.38
C GLY A 8 8.23 -14.04 6.46
N LEU A 9 8.09 -15.30 6.05
CA LEU A 9 7.80 -16.46 6.91
C LEU A 9 9.05 -17.12 7.50
N ALA A 10 10.24 -16.60 7.19
CA ALA A 10 11.48 -17.11 7.73
C ALA A 10 11.63 -16.78 9.22
N SER A 11 12.55 -17.46 9.92
CA SER A 11 12.92 -17.07 11.28
C SER A 11 13.46 -15.64 11.32
N SER A 12 13.25 -14.93 12.42
CA SER A 12 13.72 -13.55 12.61
C SER A 12 15.21 -13.37 12.28
N GLY A 13 16.07 -14.30 12.66
CA GLY A 13 17.50 -14.24 12.34
C GLY A 13 17.82 -14.33 10.84
N LYS A 14 17.07 -15.13 10.07
CA LYS A 14 17.21 -15.19 8.60
C LYS A 14 16.63 -13.94 7.96
N LEU A 15 15.45 -13.51 8.40
CA LEU A 15 14.78 -12.31 7.90
C LEU A 15 15.63 -11.06 8.13
N ARG A 16 16.24 -10.93 9.32
CA ARG A 16 17.15 -9.83 9.66
C ARG A 16 18.31 -9.71 8.67
N LYS A 17 18.96 -10.81 8.32
CA LYS A 17 20.05 -10.83 7.33
C LYS A 17 19.61 -10.33 5.95
N ILE A 18 18.34 -10.56 5.58
CA ILE A 18 17.78 -10.04 4.33
C ILE A 18 17.51 -8.54 4.48
N LEU A 19 16.84 -8.11 5.55
CA LEU A 19 16.52 -6.71 5.82
C LEU A 19 17.78 -5.81 5.96
N ASP A 20 18.89 -6.36 6.46
CA ASP A 20 20.17 -5.66 6.59
C ASP A 20 20.84 -5.41 5.22
N ARG A 21 20.47 -6.17 4.19
CA ARG A 21 20.95 -5.98 2.81
C ARG A 21 20.10 -4.97 2.03
N LEU A 22 18.91 -4.64 2.52
CA LEU A 22 18.02 -3.66 1.89
C LEU A 22 18.49 -2.25 2.24
N ASN A 23 18.63 -1.43 1.19
CA ASN A 23 19.04 -0.04 1.33
C ASN A 23 17.86 0.88 1.64
N GLY A 24 18.14 1.98 2.34
CA GLY A 24 17.18 3.04 2.62
C GLY A 24 16.22 2.74 3.77
N LYS A 25 15.19 3.59 3.87
CA LYS A 25 14.18 3.55 4.92
C LYS A 25 13.10 2.54 4.61
N ILE A 26 12.80 1.69 5.58
CA ILE A 26 11.79 0.64 5.48
C ILE A 26 10.68 0.95 6.48
N TYR A 27 9.44 0.91 6.02
CA TYR A 27 8.24 1.14 6.82
C TYR A 27 7.37 -0.10 6.71
N LEU A 28 6.73 -0.50 7.81
CA LEU A 28 5.96 -1.72 7.85
C LEU A 28 4.52 -1.45 8.29
N ILE A 29 3.58 -1.88 7.45
CA ILE A 29 2.20 -2.15 7.87
C ILE A 29 2.11 -3.62 8.27
N ASN A 30 1.61 -3.94 9.46
CA ASN A 30 1.52 -5.32 9.92
C ASN A 30 0.58 -6.15 9.04
N GLY A 31 1.04 -7.34 8.63
CA GLY A 31 0.18 -8.42 8.14
C GLY A 31 -0.20 -9.42 9.25
N ASN A 32 -0.89 -10.49 8.88
CA ASN A 32 -1.17 -11.58 9.84
C ASN A 32 0.05 -12.45 10.16
N HIS A 33 1.11 -12.41 9.36
CA HIS A 33 2.30 -13.22 9.55
C HIS A 33 3.55 -12.40 9.96
N GLU A 34 3.39 -11.40 10.83
CA GLU A 34 4.46 -10.41 11.07
C GLU A 34 5.44 -10.73 12.23
N LYS A 35 5.25 -11.82 12.98
CA LYS A 35 6.02 -12.10 14.22
C LYS A 35 7.55 -12.00 14.03
N SER A 36 8.07 -12.56 12.94
CA SER A 36 9.51 -12.53 12.65
C SER A 36 10.03 -11.14 12.30
N ALA A 37 9.23 -10.32 11.61
CA ALA A 37 9.59 -8.96 11.24
C ALA A 37 9.51 -8.00 12.43
N GLN A 38 8.50 -8.17 13.30
CA GLN A 38 8.41 -7.42 14.56
C GLN A 38 9.62 -7.66 15.47
N ALA A 39 10.15 -8.89 15.49
CA ALA A 39 11.42 -9.18 16.18
C ALA A 39 12.63 -8.43 15.57
N CYS A 40 12.52 -7.97 14.31
CA CYS A 40 13.50 -7.14 13.61
C CYS A 40 13.13 -5.64 13.60
N HIS A 41 12.31 -5.17 14.54
CA HIS A 41 11.77 -3.80 14.57
C HIS A 41 12.79 -2.68 14.33
N THR A 42 14.04 -2.84 14.77
CA THR A 42 15.12 -1.85 14.55
C THR A 42 15.49 -1.63 13.07
N ARG A 43 15.02 -2.50 12.17
CA ARG A 43 15.18 -2.32 10.72
C ARG A 43 14.07 -1.53 10.05
N PHE A 44 13.02 -1.21 10.79
CA PHE A 44 11.91 -0.41 10.31
C PHE A 44 11.97 0.96 10.99
N GLU A 45 11.71 2.02 10.23
CA GLU A 45 11.52 3.36 10.79
C GLU A 45 10.27 3.41 11.68
N TRP A 46 9.25 2.64 11.30
CA TRP A 46 8.08 2.36 12.13
C TRP A 46 7.37 1.09 11.66
N ILE A 47 6.56 0.56 12.58
CA ILE A 47 5.62 -0.53 12.34
C ILE A 47 4.24 -0.02 12.78
N LYS A 48 3.22 -0.16 11.92
CA LYS A 48 1.84 0.28 12.17
C LYS A 48 0.85 -0.74 11.62
N ASP A 49 -0.41 -0.69 12.03
CA ASP A 49 -1.45 -1.52 11.40
C ASP A 49 -2.10 -0.80 10.21
N TYR A 50 -2.11 0.53 10.23
CA TYR A 50 -2.74 1.41 9.24
C TYR A 50 -1.91 2.68 9.10
N TYR A 51 -1.81 3.22 7.89
CA TYR A 51 -1.14 4.51 7.67
C TYR A 51 -1.73 5.28 6.49
N GLU A 52 -1.87 6.58 6.69
CA GLU A 52 -2.24 7.54 5.65
C GLU A 52 -0.99 8.26 5.18
N LEU A 53 -0.59 7.96 3.94
CA LEU A 53 0.55 8.57 3.28
C LEU A 53 0.06 9.72 2.40
N VAL A 54 0.65 10.89 2.57
CA VAL A 54 0.45 12.03 1.68
C VAL A 54 1.68 12.16 0.79
N VAL A 55 1.48 12.07 -0.53
CA VAL A 55 2.52 12.25 -1.54
C VAL A 55 2.26 13.56 -2.26
N LYS A 56 3.27 14.42 -2.40
CA LYS A 56 3.14 15.63 -3.22
C LYS A 56 3.06 15.23 -4.69
N ASP A 57 2.01 15.66 -5.37
CA ASP A 57 1.80 15.44 -6.79
C ASP A 57 0.88 16.53 -7.35
N ASP A 58 1.45 17.41 -8.16
CA ASP A 58 0.78 18.58 -8.74
C ASP A 58 -0.25 18.21 -9.82
N GLU A 59 -0.33 16.95 -10.25
CA GLU A 59 -1.40 16.47 -11.14
C GLU A 59 -2.76 16.39 -10.44
N PHE A 60 -2.79 16.36 -9.11
CA PHE A 60 -4.01 16.32 -8.31
C PHE A 60 -4.44 17.74 -7.90
N GLU A 61 -5.76 17.99 -7.79
CA GLU A 61 -6.35 19.32 -7.52
C GLU A 61 -5.76 20.01 -6.25
N ARG A 62 -5.29 19.23 -5.28
CA ARG A 62 -4.71 19.72 -4.02
C ARG A 62 -3.18 19.80 -4.01
N GLY A 63 -2.51 19.45 -5.10
CA GLY A 63 -1.04 19.32 -5.16
C GLY A 63 -0.50 18.13 -4.37
N GLU A 64 -1.39 17.24 -3.94
CA GLU A 64 -1.05 16.05 -3.16
C GLU A 64 -2.05 14.92 -3.43
N GLN A 65 -1.57 13.69 -3.26
CA GLN A 65 -2.36 12.48 -3.30
C GLN A 65 -2.30 11.77 -1.95
N LEU A 66 -3.49 11.52 -1.39
CA LEU A 66 -3.66 10.70 -0.20
C LEU A 66 -3.69 9.21 -0.59
N ILE A 67 -2.94 8.40 0.15
CA ILE A 67 -2.89 6.95 -0.02
C ILE A 67 -3.08 6.28 1.34
N VAL A 68 -4.12 5.46 1.44
CA VAL A 68 -4.38 4.57 2.57
C VAL A 68 -3.62 3.27 2.40
N LEU A 69 -2.71 2.99 3.32
CA LEU A 69 -1.95 1.74 3.39
C LEU A 69 -2.53 0.86 4.48
N PHE A 70 -3.03 -0.32 4.09
CA PHE A 70 -3.54 -1.33 5.01
C PHE A 70 -3.29 -2.73 4.42
N HIS A 71 -2.99 -3.72 5.25
CA HIS A 71 -2.65 -5.05 4.73
C HIS A 71 -3.83 -5.73 4.00
N TYR A 72 -5.05 -5.57 4.51
CA TYR A 72 -6.25 -6.16 3.93
C TYR A 72 -6.96 -5.23 2.95
N ALA A 73 -7.67 -5.80 1.99
CA ALA A 73 -8.54 -5.04 1.10
C ALA A 73 -9.72 -4.44 1.88
N LEU A 74 -9.76 -3.12 1.96
CA LEU A 74 -10.88 -2.39 2.55
C LEU A 74 -12.00 -2.19 1.53
N ARG A 75 -13.25 -2.42 1.95
CA ARG A 75 -14.43 -2.11 1.13
C ARG A 75 -14.64 -0.60 0.99
N GLU A 76 -14.34 0.14 2.04
CA GLU A 76 -14.31 1.61 2.09
C GLU A 76 -13.14 2.06 2.97
N TRP A 77 -12.59 3.23 2.67
CA TRP A 77 -11.47 3.82 3.40
C TRP A 77 -11.62 5.34 3.47
N ASN A 78 -10.77 5.99 4.27
CA ASN A 78 -10.83 7.43 4.46
C ASN A 78 -10.79 8.17 3.12
N ALA A 79 -11.77 9.04 2.90
CA ALA A 79 -11.90 9.87 1.71
C ALA A 79 -11.88 9.09 0.37
N SER A 80 -12.32 7.83 0.34
CA SER A 80 -12.42 7.01 -0.89
C SER A 80 -13.32 7.65 -1.96
N HIS A 81 -14.37 8.36 -1.54
CA HIS A 81 -15.26 9.14 -2.41
C HIS A 81 -14.64 10.44 -2.93
N TRP A 82 -13.45 10.83 -2.44
CA TRP A 82 -12.71 12.01 -2.90
C TRP A 82 -11.50 11.68 -3.78
N GLY A 83 -11.34 10.42 -4.22
CA GLY A 83 -10.24 10.03 -5.11
C GLY A 83 -8.99 9.52 -4.37
N THR A 84 -9.08 9.30 -3.06
CA THR A 84 -8.00 8.73 -2.25
C THR A 84 -7.70 7.31 -2.69
N TYR A 85 -6.42 6.97 -2.80
CA TYR A 85 -6.00 5.62 -3.14
C TYR A 85 -6.00 4.70 -1.92
N HIS A 86 -6.26 3.42 -2.13
CA HIS A 86 -6.00 2.40 -1.12
C HIS A 86 -5.14 1.27 -1.71
N LEU A 87 -4.00 1.02 -1.09
CA LEU A 87 -3.11 -0.09 -1.43
C LEU A 87 -3.23 -1.16 -0.35
N TYR A 88 -3.33 -2.41 -0.79
CA TYR A 88 -3.42 -3.58 0.07
C TYR A 88 -2.61 -4.76 -0.45
N GLY A 89 -2.46 -5.79 0.38
CA GLY A 89 -1.84 -7.06 0.00
C GLY A 89 -2.77 -8.24 0.31
N HIS A 90 -2.20 -9.31 0.86
CA HIS A 90 -2.91 -10.48 1.42
C HIS A 90 -3.66 -11.37 0.41
N SER A 91 -4.23 -10.79 -0.64
CA SER A 91 -5.17 -11.50 -1.51
C SER A 91 -4.47 -12.36 -2.57
N HIS A 92 -3.17 -12.17 -2.80
CA HIS A 92 -2.38 -12.94 -3.77
C HIS A 92 -3.00 -12.90 -5.18
N GLY A 93 -3.62 -11.77 -5.54
CA GLY A 93 -4.31 -11.60 -6.82
C GLY A 93 -5.60 -12.41 -6.98
N THR A 94 -6.07 -13.10 -5.93
CA THR A 94 -7.30 -13.91 -5.97
C THR A 94 -8.56 -13.09 -5.76
N LEU A 95 -8.43 -11.90 -5.15
CA LEU A 95 -9.53 -10.96 -5.02
C LEU A 95 -9.76 -10.26 -6.36
N VAL A 96 -10.99 -10.36 -6.87
CA VAL A 96 -11.38 -9.71 -8.12
C VAL A 96 -11.28 -8.20 -7.96
N ASP A 97 -10.51 -7.59 -8.86
CA ASP A 97 -10.31 -6.16 -8.86
C ASP A 97 -11.59 -5.40 -9.25
N ILE A 98 -11.85 -4.29 -8.55
CA ILE A 98 -13.03 -3.45 -8.80
C ILE A 98 -12.57 -2.23 -9.59
N ASP A 99 -12.95 -2.20 -10.86
CA ASP A 99 -12.56 -1.13 -11.80
C ASP A 99 -13.10 0.26 -11.41
N THR A 100 -14.24 0.31 -10.70
CA THR A 100 -14.82 1.55 -10.17
C THR A 100 -14.30 1.91 -8.77
N SER A 101 -13.21 1.28 -8.32
CA SER A 101 -12.58 1.50 -7.01
C SER A 101 -11.12 1.88 -7.20
N LEU A 102 -10.67 2.94 -6.52
CA LEU A 102 -9.27 3.36 -6.52
C LEU A 102 -8.44 2.57 -5.49
N SER A 103 -8.44 1.26 -5.68
CA SER A 103 -7.66 0.32 -4.89
C SER A 103 -7.20 -0.86 -5.71
N PHE A 104 -6.09 -1.49 -5.31
CA PHE A 104 -5.63 -2.75 -5.90
C PHE A 104 -4.63 -3.46 -4.98
N ASP A 105 -4.42 -4.75 -5.25
CA ASP A 105 -3.46 -5.62 -4.57
C ASP A 105 -2.03 -5.30 -5.06
N ILE A 106 -1.16 -4.87 -4.15
CA ILE A 106 0.25 -4.59 -4.39
C ILE A 106 1.19 -5.76 -4.03
N GLY A 107 0.62 -6.94 -3.70
CA GLY A 107 1.38 -8.15 -3.44
C GLY A 107 2.39 -8.43 -4.55
N VAL A 108 3.66 -8.63 -4.20
CA VAL A 108 4.75 -8.71 -5.19
C VAL A 108 4.55 -9.86 -6.18
N ASP A 109 3.85 -10.92 -5.79
CA ASP A 109 3.41 -12.03 -6.64
C ASP A 109 2.44 -11.61 -7.75
N CYS A 110 1.74 -10.48 -7.59
CA CYS A 110 0.94 -9.85 -8.64
C CYS A 110 1.78 -8.96 -9.59
N HIS A 111 3.03 -8.64 -9.20
CA HIS A 111 3.88 -7.62 -9.83
C HIS A 111 5.28 -8.16 -10.16
N ASN A 112 5.37 -9.39 -10.68
CA ASN A 112 6.61 -10.06 -11.11
C ASN A 112 7.70 -10.19 -10.02
N PHE A 113 7.30 -10.21 -8.76
CA PHE A 113 8.16 -10.19 -7.58
C PHE A 113 9.03 -8.92 -7.44
N TYR A 114 8.55 -7.80 -7.99
CA TYR A 114 9.18 -6.48 -7.82
C TYR A 114 8.29 -5.54 -7.00
N PRO A 115 8.87 -4.59 -6.24
CA PRO A 115 8.12 -3.52 -5.62
C PRO A 115 7.63 -2.52 -6.66
N LEU A 116 6.52 -1.85 -6.38
CA LEU A 116 6.01 -0.75 -7.21
C LEU A 116 6.54 0.60 -6.73
N SER A 117 6.92 1.44 -7.69
CA SER A 117 7.14 2.87 -7.49
C SER A 117 5.80 3.62 -7.40
N TYR A 118 5.84 4.85 -6.89
CA TYR A 118 4.65 5.72 -6.87
C TYR A 118 4.09 5.98 -8.28
N GLU A 119 4.96 6.15 -9.29
CA GLU A 119 4.53 6.40 -10.67
C GLU A 119 3.82 5.19 -11.29
N GLU A 120 4.27 3.97 -10.99
CA GLU A 120 3.59 2.75 -11.42
C GLU A 120 2.22 2.60 -10.73
N VAL A 121 2.16 2.87 -9.42
CA VAL A 121 0.89 2.91 -8.67
C VAL A 121 -0.08 3.92 -9.30
N LYS A 122 0.38 5.16 -9.56
CA LYS A 122 -0.41 6.21 -10.19
C LYS A 122 -0.89 5.80 -11.58
N THR A 123 -0.02 5.16 -12.37
CA THR A 123 -0.36 4.67 -13.71
C THR A 123 -1.46 3.62 -13.66
N ILE A 124 -1.36 2.64 -12.75
CA ILE A 124 -2.40 1.62 -12.54
C ILE A 124 -3.71 2.27 -12.07
N MET A 125 -3.65 3.19 -11.10
CA MET A 125 -4.86 3.86 -10.60
C MET A 125 -5.57 4.70 -11.67
N LYS A 126 -4.83 5.24 -12.65
CA LYS A 126 -5.40 5.99 -13.79
C LYS A 126 -6.12 5.10 -14.81
N THR A 127 -5.90 3.79 -14.82
CA THR A 127 -6.64 2.88 -15.71
C THR A 127 -8.04 2.57 -15.19
N LYS A 128 -8.30 2.85 -13.91
CA LYS A 128 -9.58 2.63 -13.23
C LYS A 128 -10.66 3.56 -13.76
N ASN A 129 -11.86 3.05 -14.00
CA ASN A 129 -13.03 3.86 -14.38
C ASN A 129 -13.77 4.49 -13.18
N TRP A 130 -13.04 4.85 -12.10
CA TRP A 130 -13.63 5.52 -10.94
C TRP A 130 -14.14 6.93 -11.30
N LYS A 131 -15.29 7.30 -10.72
CA LYS A 131 -15.87 8.64 -10.85
C LYS A 131 -16.27 9.15 -9.47
N PRO A 132 -16.09 10.45 -9.17
CA PRO A 132 -16.54 11.02 -7.93
C PRO A 132 -18.07 10.88 -7.83
N PRO A 133 -18.60 10.35 -6.71
CA PRO A 133 -20.04 10.13 -6.55
C PRO A 133 -20.82 11.43 -6.32
N PHE A 134 -20.14 12.52 -5.97
CA PHE A 134 -20.76 13.82 -5.70
C PHE A 134 -20.41 14.82 -6.81
N GLU A 135 -21.42 15.55 -7.30
CA GLU A 135 -21.21 16.65 -8.24
C GLU A 135 -20.49 17.82 -7.56
N LYS A 136 -19.70 18.58 -8.33
CA LYS A 136 -18.91 19.73 -7.82
C LYS A 136 -19.76 20.79 -7.08
N GLY A 137 -21.08 20.81 -7.28
CA GLY A 137 -22.01 21.77 -6.67
C GLY A 137 -22.49 21.42 -5.25
N ASN A 138 -22.23 20.21 -4.75
CA ASN A 138 -22.53 19.81 -3.36
C ASN A 138 -21.31 19.99 -2.43
N ARG A 139 -20.34 20.80 -2.85
CA ARG A 139 -19.12 21.14 -2.11
C ARG A 139 -19.36 22.33 -1.18
#